data_AF-A0AAU0WPC5-F1
#
_entry.id   AF-A0AAU0WPC5-F1
#
_cell.length_a   1.000
_cell.length_b   1.000
_cell.length_c   1.000
_cell.angle_alpha   90.00
_cell.angle_beta   90.00
_cell.angle_gamma   90.00
#
_symmetry.space_group_name_H-M   'P 1'
#
loop_
_entity.id
_entity.type
_entity.pdbx_description
1 polymer ?
#
loop_
_entity_poly.entity_id
_entity_poly.type
_entity_poly.pdbx_seq_one_letter_code
_entity_poly.pdbx_strand_id
1 'polypeptide(L)'
;MGYDMYSATEPDAQQAAAISEAAARVEELRCQYMNASSETAARAMDGELDAAWDAYDKARTGLYFRLNIWGMGTARQLMGALDMLTDAFMPQWPTPEAYDLTDYPDDPEHHPQGSEREAAHARLTDQERAFLEASRNTRDQDAQTPGIPAYKLTSNDGWLVTEREITSALEAWNKANPNDQKEVQTEFPWWNEWLDFLKFNAERGGFRVY
;
A
#
# COMPACT_ATOMS: atom_id res chain seq x y z
N MET A 1 -10.06 4.78 9.96
CA MET A 1 -8.65 4.50 9.63
C MET A 1 -8.63 3.44 8.55
N GLY A 2 -7.78 3.56 7.54
CA GLY A 2 -7.63 2.59 6.44
C GLY A 2 -6.17 2.19 6.30
N TYR A 3 -5.91 1.16 5.52
CA TYR A 3 -4.60 0.66 5.16
C TYR A 3 -4.39 0.98 3.68
N ASP A 4 -3.49 1.90 3.42
CA ASP A 4 -3.06 2.31 2.09
C ASP A 4 -1.80 1.53 1.74
N MET A 5 -1.90 0.63 0.78
CA MET A 5 -0.81 -0.22 0.35
C MET A 5 -0.31 0.21 -1.02
N TYR A 6 0.98 0.54 -1.12
CA TYR A 6 1.61 1.01 -2.35
C TYR A 6 2.73 0.07 -2.77
N SER A 7 2.85 -0.17 -4.06
CA SER A 7 4.03 -0.85 -4.62
C SER A 7 5.32 -0.18 -4.14
N ALA A 8 6.29 -0.99 -3.69
CA ALA A 8 7.57 -0.47 -3.22
C ALA A 8 8.40 0.10 -4.37
N THR A 9 8.20 -0.42 -5.58
CA THR A 9 8.76 0.15 -6.81
C THR A 9 7.79 1.15 -7.40
N GLU A 10 8.30 2.34 -7.74
CA GLU A 10 7.53 3.37 -8.42
C GLU A 10 6.96 2.88 -9.77
N PRO A 11 5.84 3.46 -10.26
CA PRO A 11 5.37 3.18 -11.60
C PRO A 11 6.44 3.55 -12.63
N ASP A 12 6.59 2.71 -13.67
CA ASP A 12 7.43 3.10 -14.81
C ASP A 12 6.81 4.26 -15.59
N ALA A 13 7.54 4.80 -16.57
CA ALA A 13 7.10 5.95 -17.34
C ALA A 13 5.75 5.72 -18.07
N GLN A 14 5.50 4.50 -18.53
CA GLN A 14 4.25 4.16 -19.22
C GLN A 14 3.08 4.09 -18.22
N GLN A 15 3.29 3.46 -17.07
CA GLN A 15 2.32 3.38 -15.99
C GLN A 15 2.00 4.78 -15.43
N ALA A 16 3.03 5.58 -15.16
CA ALA A 16 2.89 6.94 -14.66
C ALA A 16 2.11 7.83 -15.65
N ALA A 17 2.39 7.71 -16.95
CA ALA A 17 1.64 8.41 -17.99
C ALA A 17 0.16 7.99 -18.01
N ALA A 18 -0.13 6.68 -17.97
CA ALA A 18 -1.49 6.16 -17.95
C ALA A 18 -2.28 6.63 -16.72
N ILE A 19 -1.65 6.61 -15.54
CA ILE A 19 -2.25 7.13 -14.30
C ILE A 19 -2.53 8.63 -14.42
N SER A 20 -1.56 9.40 -14.92
CA SER A 20 -1.71 10.85 -15.07
C SER A 20 -2.81 11.21 -16.07
N GLU A 21 -2.92 10.50 -17.19
CA GLU A 21 -3.97 10.69 -18.20
C GLU A 21 -5.36 10.38 -17.62
N ALA A 22 -5.50 9.23 -16.97
CA ALA A 22 -6.78 8.84 -16.35
C ALA A 22 -7.19 9.80 -15.23
N ALA A 23 -6.24 10.25 -14.40
CA ALA A 23 -6.50 11.24 -13.35
C ALA A 23 -6.96 12.58 -13.92
N ALA A 24 -6.31 13.05 -15.00
CA ALA A 24 -6.71 14.28 -15.67
C ALA A 24 -8.13 14.19 -16.23
N ARG A 25 -8.52 13.04 -16.78
CA ARG A 25 -9.88 12.81 -17.29
C ARG A 25 -10.92 12.82 -16.17
N VAL A 26 -10.63 12.19 -15.04
CA VAL A 26 -11.51 12.21 -13.86
C VAL A 26 -11.72 13.65 -13.37
N GLU A 27 -10.65 14.43 -13.24
CA GLU A 27 -10.75 15.81 -12.75
C GLU A 27 -11.48 16.74 -13.74
N GLU A 28 -11.27 16.55 -15.05
CA GLU A 28 -12.04 17.24 -16.09
C GLU A 28 -13.54 16.99 -15.95
N LEU A 29 -13.94 15.71 -15.87
CA LEU A 29 -15.34 15.31 -15.74
C LEU A 29 -15.94 15.79 -14.42
N ARG A 30 -15.18 15.74 -13.32
CA ARG A 30 -15.61 16.27 -12.03
C ARG A 30 -15.85 17.78 -12.08
N CYS A 31 -14.96 18.53 -12.75
CA CYS A 31 -15.15 19.97 -12.98
C CYS A 31 -16.43 20.24 -13.80
N GLN A 32 -16.69 19.46 -14.84
CA GLN A 32 -17.91 19.60 -15.65
C GLN A 32 -19.16 19.25 -14.83
N TYR A 33 -19.12 18.18 -14.04
CA TYR A 33 -20.19 17.75 -13.14
C TYR A 33 -20.54 18.85 -12.11
N MET A 34 -19.54 19.45 -11.47
CA MET A 34 -19.74 20.55 -10.51
C MET A 34 -20.32 21.81 -11.15
N ASN A 35 -20.08 22.02 -12.45
CA ASN A 35 -20.58 23.17 -13.21
C ASN A 35 -21.86 22.86 -14.00
N ALA A 36 -22.46 21.68 -13.82
CA ALA A 36 -23.66 21.29 -14.52
C ALA A 36 -24.82 22.26 -14.21
N SER A 37 -25.51 22.75 -15.24
CA SER A 37 -26.57 23.74 -15.11
C SER A 37 -27.87 23.19 -14.50
N SER A 38 -27.98 21.87 -14.36
CA SER A 38 -29.15 21.18 -13.79
C SER A 38 -28.77 19.78 -13.31
N GLU A 39 -29.61 19.20 -12.46
CA GLU A 39 -29.48 17.81 -12.00
C GLU A 39 -29.54 16.80 -13.15
N THR A 40 -30.40 17.03 -14.16
CA THR A 40 -30.46 16.17 -15.36
C THR A 40 -29.15 16.19 -16.13
N ALA A 41 -28.50 17.36 -16.24
CA ALA A 41 -27.19 17.47 -16.89
C ALA A 41 -26.10 16.76 -16.07
N ALA A 42 -26.13 16.88 -14.74
CA ALA A 42 -25.21 16.17 -13.85
C ALA A 42 -25.37 14.64 -13.99
N ARG A 43 -26.61 14.12 -13.93
CA ARG A 43 -26.90 12.68 -14.06
C ARG A 43 -26.50 12.09 -15.41
N ALA A 44 -26.53 12.89 -16.48
CA ALA A 44 -26.07 12.46 -17.79
C ALA A 44 -24.56 12.16 -17.80
N MET A 45 -23.81 12.70 -16.84
CA MET A 45 -22.36 12.50 -16.70
C MET A 45 -21.98 11.36 -15.75
N ASP A 46 -22.89 10.84 -14.93
CA ASP A 46 -22.58 9.81 -13.93
C ASP A 46 -21.89 8.61 -14.58
N GLY A 47 -22.42 8.10 -15.70
CA GLY A 47 -21.82 6.97 -16.40
C GLY A 47 -20.44 7.27 -17.03
N GLU A 48 -20.17 8.51 -17.44
CA GLU A 48 -18.84 8.90 -17.91
C GLU A 48 -17.84 9.03 -16.76
N LEU A 49 -18.29 9.55 -15.62
CA LEU A 49 -17.47 9.71 -14.43
C LEU A 49 -17.13 8.35 -13.81
N ASP A 50 -18.10 7.44 -13.72
CA ASP A 50 -17.90 6.06 -13.28
C ASP A 50 -16.88 5.35 -14.18
N ALA A 51 -17.03 5.44 -15.51
CA ALA A 51 -16.09 4.84 -16.45
C ALA A 51 -14.67 5.46 -16.36
N ALA A 52 -14.56 6.76 -16.07
CA ALA A 52 -13.28 7.42 -15.86
C ALA A 52 -12.61 6.98 -14.56
N TRP A 53 -13.37 6.82 -13.48
CA TRP A 53 -12.87 6.24 -12.23
C TRP A 53 -12.42 4.79 -12.41
N ASP A 54 -13.20 3.96 -13.10
CA ASP A 54 -12.81 2.59 -13.45
C ASP A 54 -11.50 2.56 -14.25
N ALA A 55 -11.33 3.47 -15.21
CA ALA A 55 -10.10 3.59 -15.98
C ALA A 55 -8.90 4.03 -15.11
N TYR A 56 -9.12 4.93 -14.15
CA TYR A 56 -8.10 5.37 -13.20
C TYR A 56 -7.68 4.25 -12.25
N ASP A 57 -8.64 3.51 -11.69
CA ASP A 57 -8.36 2.37 -10.82
C ASP A 57 -7.66 1.24 -11.59
N LYS A 58 -8.08 1.00 -12.84
CA LYS A 58 -7.39 0.05 -13.74
C LYS A 58 -5.96 0.48 -14.03
N ALA A 59 -5.70 1.76 -14.27
CA ALA A 59 -4.35 2.28 -14.50
C ALA A 59 -3.43 2.11 -13.27
N ARG A 60 -4.01 2.01 -12.08
CA ARG A 60 -3.31 1.82 -10.80
C ARG A 60 -3.31 0.37 -10.31
N THR A 61 -3.89 -0.57 -11.07
CA THR A 61 -3.95 -1.98 -10.69
C THR A 61 -2.55 -2.52 -10.40
N GLY A 62 -2.37 -3.16 -9.25
CA GLY A 62 -1.08 -3.65 -8.77
C GLY A 62 -0.20 -2.60 -8.08
N LEU A 63 -0.33 -1.31 -8.42
CA LEU A 63 0.47 -0.24 -7.83
C LEU A 63 -0.09 0.27 -6.50
N TYR A 64 -1.39 0.10 -6.29
CA TYR A 64 -2.09 0.52 -5.09
C TYR A 64 -3.23 -0.41 -4.75
N PHE A 65 -3.40 -0.69 -3.46
CA PHE A 65 -4.57 -1.39 -2.93
C PHE A 65 -4.96 -0.76 -1.59
N ARG A 66 -6.25 -0.66 -1.32
CA ARG A 66 -6.73 -0.06 -0.07
C ARG A 66 -7.80 -0.93 0.56
N LEU A 67 -7.66 -1.15 1.86
CA LEU A 67 -8.72 -1.68 2.71
C LEU A 67 -9.00 -0.69 3.84
N ASN A 68 -10.26 -0.57 4.26
CA ASN A 68 -10.53 0.08 5.54
C ASN A 68 -10.11 -0.84 6.71
N ILE A 69 -10.13 -0.34 7.94
CA ILE A 69 -9.72 -1.12 9.12
C ILE A 69 -10.47 -2.45 9.28
N TRP A 70 -11.76 -2.50 8.93
CA TRP A 70 -12.56 -3.72 9.01
C TRP A 70 -12.17 -4.70 7.90
N GLY A 71 -12.03 -4.21 6.67
CA GLY A 71 -11.56 -4.99 5.53
C GLY A 71 -10.19 -5.60 5.76
N MET A 72 -9.24 -4.84 6.32
CA MET A 72 -7.93 -5.36 6.69
C MET A 72 -8.01 -6.40 7.81
N GLY A 73 -8.89 -6.20 8.80
CA GLY A 73 -9.18 -7.20 9.82
C GLY A 73 -9.65 -8.53 9.22
N THR A 74 -10.63 -8.46 8.31
CA THR A 74 -11.12 -9.63 7.56
C THR A 74 -10.01 -10.24 6.70
N ALA A 75 -9.26 -9.44 5.94
CA ALA A 75 -8.17 -9.93 5.10
C ALA A 75 -7.12 -10.68 5.92
N ARG A 76 -6.70 -10.17 7.08
CA ARG A 76 -5.77 -10.90 7.96
C ARG A 76 -6.34 -12.21 8.49
N GLN A 77 -7.62 -12.23 8.85
CA GLN A 77 -8.26 -13.46 9.30
C GLN A 77 -8.28 -14.52 8.20
N LEU A 78 -8.66 -14.14 6.98
CA LEU A 78 -8.68 -15.02 5.82
C LEU A 78 -7.27 -15.51 5.46
N MET A 79 -6.31 -14.59 5.37
CA MET A 79 -4.91 -14.92 5.10
C MET A 79 -4.34 -15.86 6.17
N GLY A 80 -4.68 -15.67 7.45
CA GLY A 80 -4.28 -16.56 8.53
C GLY A 80 -4.91 -17.95 8.41
N ALA A 81 -6.19 -18.05 8.04
CA ALA A 81 -6.87 -19.33 7.83
C ALA A 81 -6.33 -20.10 6.61
N LEU A 82 -5.72 -19.39 5.66
CA LEU A 82 -5.13 -19.92 4.42
C LEU A 82 -3.60 -20.09 4.51
N ASP A 83 -3.02 -20.01 5.72
CA ASP A 83 -1.58 -20.10 5.99
C ASP A 83 -0.71 -19.08 5.20
N MET A 84 -1.30 -17.98 4.74
CA MET A 84 -0.60 -16.89 4.04
C MET A 84 0.13 -15.95 5.00
N LEU A 85 -0.24 -15.95 6.28
CA LEU A 85 0.43 -15.18 7.33
C LEU A 85 1.36 -16.06 8.16
N THR A 86 2.37 -15.42 8.75
CA THR A 86 3.23 -16.02 9.78
C THR A 86 3.25 -15.16 11.03
N ASP A 87 3.34 -15.83 12.18
CA ASP A 87 3.56 -15.20 13.47
C ASP A 87 5.07 -15.04 13.69
N ALA A 88 5.64 -13.97 13.14
CA ALA A 88 7.04 -13.60 13.32
C ALA A 88 7.17 -12.53 14.40
N PHE A 89 8.32 -12.53 15.08
CA PHE A 89 8.64 -11.50 16.07
C PHE A 89 8.73 -10.12 15.40
N MET A 90 7.93 -9.17 15.85
CA MET A 90 8.03 -7.78 15.42
C MET A 90 9.37 -7.21 15.91
N PRO A 91 10.22 -6.67 15.02
CA PRO A 91 11.49 -6.10 15.43
C PRO A 91 11.28 -4.94 16.41
N GLN A 92 12.22 -4.78 17.34
CA GLN A 92 12.18 -3.67 18.28
C GLN A 92 12.40 -2.36 17.52
N TRP A 93 11.45 -1.44 17.66
CA TRP A 93 11.61 -0.08 17.14
C TRP A 93 12.77 0.65 17.83
N PRO A 94 13.61 1.39 17.09
CA PRO A 94 14.59 2.28 17.72
C PRO A 94 13.85 3.33 18.55
N THR A 95 14.42 3.67 19.70
CA THR A 95 13.93 4.78 20.52
C THR A 95 14.86 5.99 20.37
N PRO A 96 14.35 7.23 20.46
CA PRO A 96 15.19 8.42 20.40
C PRO A 96 16.36 8.39 21.40
N GLU A 97 16.12 7.88 22.61
CA GLU A 97 17.12 7.84 23.67
C GLU A 97 18.31 6.94 23.34
N ALA A 98 18.10 5.88 22.52
CA ALA A 98 19.19 5.01 22.07
C ALA A 98 20.19 5.72 21.13
N TYR A 99 19.83 6.91 20.64
CA TYR A 99 20.62 7.75 19.74
C TYR A 99 20.92 9.12 20.37
N ASP A 100 20.81 9.26 21.69
CA ASP A 100 21.02 10.51 22.43
C ASP A 100 20.07 11.66 21.99
N LEU A 101 18.86 11.31 21.55
CA LEU A 101 17.82 12.27 21.17
C LEU A 101 16.75 12.38 22.27
N THR A 102 16.16 13.57 22.42
CA THR A 102 15.04 13.81 23.35
C THR A 102 13.67 13.63 22.69
N ASP A 103 13.61 13.80 21.39
CA ASP A 103 12.39 13.81 20.59
C ASP A 103 12.60 13.01 19.30
N TYR A 104 11.50 12.59 18.68
CA TYR A 104 11.55 11.97 17.36
C TYR A 104 11.94 13.03 16.32
N PRO A 105 13.00 12.79 15.52
CA PRO A 105 13.35 13.71 14.45
C PRO A 105 12.26 13.74 13.39
N ASP A 106 12.14 14.91 12.75
CA ASP A 106 11.31 15.09 11.57
C ASP A 106 11.92 14.28 10.41
N ASP A 107 11.22 13.24 9.94
CA ASP A 107 11.68 12.44 8.80
C ASP A 107 11.52 13.27 7.51
N PRO A 108 12.61 13.63 6.81
CA PRO A 108 12.53 14.40 5.57
C PRO A 108 11.60 13.77 4.53
N GLU A 109 11.41 12.45 4.57
CA GLU A 109 10.54 11.73 3.63
C GLU A 109 9.05 12.05 3.82
N HIS A 110 8.64 12.65 4.94
CA HIS A 110 7.28 13.17 5.14
C HIS A 110 7.01 14.48 4.38
N HIS A 111 8.04 15.18 3.92
CA HIS A 111 7.89 16.40 3.12
C HIS A 111 7.73 16.06 1.64
N PRO A 112 7.00 16.86 0.85
CA PRO A 112 6.98 16.70 -0.60
C PRO A 112 8.38 16.83 -1.20
N GLN A 113 8.62 16.16 -2.34
CA GLN A 113 9.90 16.28 -3.06
C GLN A 113 10.21 17.74 -3.41
N GLY A 114 11.50 18.08 -3.43
CA GLY A 114 12.00 19.41 -3.76
C GLY A 114 12.69 20.12 -2.59
N SER A 115 12.71 21.45 -2.64
CA SER A 115 13.53 22.28 -1.75
C SER A 115 13.22 22.11 -0.26
N GLU A 116 11.97 21.78 0.09
CA GLU A 116 11.57 21.57 1.49
C GLU A 116 12.18 20.28 2.06
N ARG A 117 12.05 19.16 1.34
CA ARG A 117 12.69 17.89 1.71
C ARG A 117 14.21 18.01 1.75
N GLU A 118 14.82 18.70 0.78
CA GLU A 118 16.27 18.96 0.76
C GLU A 118 16.72 19.78 1.98
N ALA A 119 15.96 20.82 2.35
CA ALA A 119 16.24 21.61 3.54
C ALA A 119 16.04 20.79 4.83
N ALA A 120 15.06 19.91 4.89
CA ALA A 120 14.87 18.99 6.02
C ALA A 120 16.08 18.05 6.17
N HIS A 121 16.53 17.41 5.09
CA HIS A 121 17.74 16.58 5.08
C HIS A 121 18.99 17.35 5.55
N ALA A 122 19.17 18.58 5.08
CA ALA A 122 20.32 19.42 5.42
C ALA A 122 20.36 19.85 6.90
N ARG A 123 19.21 19.86 7.59
CA ARG A 123 19.10 20.21 9.01
C ARG A 123 19.39 19.06 9.97
N LEU A 124 19.36 17.82 9.49
CA LEU A 124 19.59 16.65 10.34
C LEU A 124 21.01 16.64 10.90
N THR A 125 21.11 16.35 12.19
CA THR A 125 22.35 15.95 12.86
C THR A 125 22.73 14.50 12.49
N ASP A 126 23.93 14.08 12.85
CA ASP A 126 24.38 12.70 12.63
C ASP A 126 23.55 11.69 13.43
N GLN A 127 23.18 12.04 14.67
CA GLN A 127 22.32 11.21 15.53
C GLN A 127 20.93 11.02 14.92
N GLU A 128 20.30 12.10 14.44
CA GLU A 128 18.99 12.03 13.81
C GLU A 128 19.02 11.22 12.51
N ARG A 129 20.08 11.38 11.70
CA ARG A 129 20.30 10.53 10.51
C ARG A 129 20.38 9.04 10.88
N ALA A 130 21.16 8.71 11.91
CA ALA A 130 21.32 7.33 12.37
C ALA A 130 20.00 6.74 12.92
N PHE A 131 19.24 7.52 13.69
CA PHE A 131 17.92 7.10 14.18
C PHE A 131 16.94 6.83 13.03
N LEU A 132 16.86 7.74 12.05
CA LEU A 132 15.97 7.58 10.90
C LEU A 132 16.38 6.40 10.01
N GLU A 133 17.67 6.17 9.83
CA GLU A 133 18.20 5.01 9.13
C GLU A 133 17.83 3.71 9.85
N ALA A 134 18.02 3.63 11.18
CA ALA A 134 17.60 2.47 11.96
C ALA A 134 16.09 2.23 11.90
N SER A 135 15.29 3.31 11.88
CA SER A 135 13.84 3.24 11.73
C SER A 135 13.43 2.69 10.36
N ARG A 136 14.10 3.12 9.28
CA ARG A 136 13.93 2.55 7.93
C ARG A 136 14.35 1.07 7.89
N ASN A 137 15.51 0.74 8.43
CA ASN A 137 15.99 -0.65 8.48
C ASN A 137 15.02 -1.57 9.24
N THR A 138 14.41 -1.08 10.31
CA THR A 138 13.37 -1.81 11.06
C THR A 138 12.15 -2.08 10.18
N ARG A 139 11.65 -1.07 9.46
CA ARG A 139 10.49 -1.18 8.56
C ARG A 139 10.74 -2.11 7.37
N ASP A 140 11.98 -2.13 6.89
CA ASP A 140 12.40 -2.87 5.70
C ASP A 140 12.89 -4.28 6.00
N GLN A 141 12.94 -4.65 7.29
CA GLN A 141 13.42 -5.95 7.71
C GLN A 141 12.53 -7.08 7.19
N ASP A 142 13.15 -8.03 6.51
CA ASP A 142 12.56 -9.31 6.15
C ASP A 142 12.58 -10.24 7.37
N ALA A 143 11.44 -10.81 7.74
CA ALA A 143 11.33 -11.73 8.88
C ALA A 143 12.05 -13.08 8.67
N GLN A 144 12.49 -13.39 7.45
CA GLN A 144 13.16 -14.65 7.07
C GLN A 144 12.32 -15.92 7.33
N THR A 145 11.02 -15.78 7.57
CA THR A 145 10.04 -16.87 7.72
C THR A 145 9.14 -16.96 6.48
N PRO A 146 8.59 -18.15 6.13
CA PRO A 146 7.59 -18.26 5.06
C PRO A 146 6.30 -17.53 5.43
N GLY A 147 5.69 -16.84 4.48
CA GLY A 147 4.44 -16.08 4.64
C GLY A 147 4.68 -14.62 5.01
N ILE A 148 3.60 -13.83 5.00
CA ILE A 148 3.67 -12.40 5.37
C ILE A 148 3.59 -12.28 6.90
N PRO A 149 4.56 -11.62 7.56
CA PRO A 149 4.47 -11.38 9.00
C PRO A 149 3.21 -10.61 9.36
N ALA A 150 2.38 -11.17 10.24
CA ALA A 150 1.09 -10.60 10.58
C ALA A 150 1.21 -9.15 11.08
N TYR A 151 2.26 -8.84 11.87
CA TYR A 151 2.46 -7.49 12.43
C TYR A 151 2.59 -6.40 11.35
N LYS A 152 3.15 -6.70 10.18
CA LYS A 152 3.30 -5.73 9.07
C LYS A 152 1.96 -5.26 8.51
N LEU A 153 0.89 -6.00 8.75
CA LEU A 153 -0.47 -5.70 8.31
C LEU A 153 -1.38 -5.24 9.46
N THR A 154 -0.82 -4.97 10.64
CA THR A 154 -1.58 -4.52 11.82
C THR A 154 -1.50 -3.02 12.08
N SER A 155 -0.51 -2.34 11.50
CA SER A 155 -0.29 -0.90 11.67
C SER A 155 0.12 -0.23 10.36
N ASN A 156 0.09 1.09 10.37
CA ASN A 156 0.33 1.98 9.24
C ASN A 156 1.75 2.59 9.31
N ASP A 157 2.71 1.82 9.80
CA ASP A 157 4.04 2.35 10.15
C ASP A 157 5.01 2.36 8.95
N GLY A 158 4.54 2.11 7.72
CA GLY A 158 5.37 2.08 6.52
C GLY A 158 6.13 0.77 6.32
N TRP A 159 5.66 -0.34 6.92
CA TRP A 159 6.27 -1.67 6.81
C TRP A 159 6.42 -2.10 5.36
N LEU A 160 7.60 -2.62 5.00
CA LEU A 160 7.81 -3.28 3.72
C LEU A 160 7.41 -4.76 3.83
N VAL A 161 6.42 -5.16 3.06
CA VAL A 161 6.12 -6.56 2.79
C VAL A 161 6.91 -6.97 1.55
N THR A 162 7.92 -7.81 1.73
CA THR A 162 8.94 -8.12 0.71
C THR A 162 8.44 -9.10 -0.35
N GLU A 163 9.12 -9.16 -1.50
CA GLU A 163 8.86 -10.14 -2.57
C GLU A 163 8.83 -11.59 -2.06
N ARG A 164 9.78 -11.95 -1.16
CA ARG A 164 9.90 -13.30 -0.60
C ARG A 164 8.71 -13.66 0.29
N GLU A 165 8.28 -12.72 1.14
CA GLU A 165 7.12 -12.89 2.02
C GLU A 165 5.83 -13.03 1.19
N ILE A 166 5.65 -12.19 0.16
CA ILE A 166 4.51 -12.24 -0.77
C ILE A 166 4.49 -13.57 -1.54
N THR A 167 5.62 -13.96 -2.13
CA THR A 167 5.74 -15.20 -2.90
C THR A 167 5.37 -16.40 -2.03
N SER A 168 5.89 -16.45 -0.81
CA SER A 168 5.56 -17.51 0.15
C SER A 168 4.07 -17.54 0.50
N ALA A 169 3.44 -16.36 0.68
CA ALA A 169 2.01 -16.26 0.92
C ALA A 169 1.17 -16.74 -0.29
N LEU A 170 1.58 -16.39 -1.52
CA LEU A 170 0.91 -16.86 -2.73
C LEU A 170 1.09 -18.38 -2.94
N GLU A 171 2.24 -18.95 -2.55
CA GLU A 171 2.42 -20.40 -2.53
C GLU A 171 1.49 -21.10 -1.54
N ALA A 172 1.28 -20.52 -0.35
CA ALA A 172 0.33 -21.03 0.64
C ALA A 172 -1.10 -21.00 0.08
N TRP A 173 -1.50 -19.86 -0.52
CA TRP A 173 -2.77 -19.75 -1.24
C TRP A 173 -2.94 -20.87 -2.27
N ASN A 174 -1.96 -21.08 -3.15
CA ASN A 174 -2.02 -22.10 -4.21
C ASN A 174 -2.10 -23.54 -3.67
N LYS A 175 -1.65 -23.79 -2.44
CA LYS A 175 -1.73 -25.10 -1.76
C LYS A 175 -3.02 -25.28 -0.94
N ALA A 176 -3.76 -24.20 -0.68
CA ALA A 176 -5.01 -24.26 0.07
C ALA A 176 -6.07 -25.12 -0.63
N ASN A 177 -7.07 -25.58 0.13
CA ASN A 177 -8.16 -26.39 -0.40
C ASN A 177 -8.94 -25.59 -1.47
N PRO A 178 -9.21 -26.16 -2.66
CA PRO A 178 -9.97 -25.47 -3.71
C PRO A 178 -11.38 -25.00 -3.28
N ASN A 179 -12.02 -25.70 -2.33
CA ASN A 179 -13.30 -25.27 -1.80
C ASN A 179 -13.15 -24.01 -0.94
N ASP A 180 -12.15 -23.95 -0.07
CA ASP A 180 -11.87 -22.78 0.77
C ASP A 180 -11.51 -21.59 -0.12
N GLN A 181 -10.68 -21.79 -1.15
CA GLN A 181 -10.37 -20.75 -2.14
C GLN A 181 -11.63 -20.20 -2.80
N LYS A 182 -12.51 -21.10 -3.28
CA LYS A 182 -13.76 -20.72 -3.94
C LYS A 182 -14.71 -20.01 -3.00
N GLU A 183 -14.82 -20.47 -1.76
CA GLU A 183 -15.65 -19.83 -0.73
C GLU A 183 -15.20 -18.39 -0.49
N VAL A 184 -13.91 -18.18 -0.22
CA VAL A 184 -13.34 -16.86 0.00
C VAL A 184 -13.54 -15.96 -1.22
N GLN A 185 -13.27 -16.44 -2.43
CA GLN A 185 -13.47 -15.66 -3.66
C GLN A 185 -14.94 -15.31 -3.93
N THR A 186 -15.88 -16.14 -3.46
CA THR A 186 -17.32 -15.90 -3.63
C THR A 186 -17.84 -14.90 -2.60
N GLU A 187 -17.41 -15.03 -1.35
CA GLU A 187 -17.86 -14.18 -0.25
C GLU A 187 -17.22 -12.80 -0.27
N PHE A 188 -15.96 -12.69 -0.74
CA PHE A 188 -15.18 -11.47 -0.74
C PHE A 188 -14.72 -11.11 -2.16
N PRO A 189 -15.53 -10.36 -2.94
CA PRO A 189 -15.19 -10.03 -4.33
C PRO A 189 -13.83 -9.31 -4.51
N TRP A 190 -13.44 -8.47 -3.54
CA TRP A 190 -12.16 -7.76 -3.51
C TRP A 190 -10.95 -8.69 -3.31
N TRP A 191 -11.16 -9.97 -2.93
CA TRP A 191 -10.07 -10.91 -2.70
C TRP A 191 -9.26 -11.20 -3.97
N ASN A 192 -9.91 -11.22 -5.14
CA ASN A 192 -9.19 -11.42 -6.40
C ASN A 192 -8.29 -10.22 -6.72
N GLU A 193 -8.75 -9.00 -6.49
CA GLU A 193 -7.94 -7.79 -6.64
C GLU A 193 -6.77 -7.79 -5.65
N TRP A 194 -6.98 -8.26 -4.42
CA TRP A 194 -5.91 -8.47 -3.45
C TRP A 194 -4.84 -9.47 -3.95
N LEU A 195 -5.27 -10.62 -4.48
CA LEU A 195 -4.34 -11.61 -5.04
C LEU A 195 -3.58 -11.06 -6.25
N ASP A 196 -4.22 -10.29 -7.11
CA ASP A 196 -3.56 -9.68 -8.27
C ASP A 196 -2.59 -8.57 -7.85
N PHE A 197 -2.93 -7.79 -6.82
CA PHE A 197 -2.00 -6.86 -6.18
C PHE A 197 -0.77 -7.57 -5.60
N LEU A 198 -0.95 -8.68 -4.88
CA LEU A 198 0.15 -9.48 -4.36
C LEU A 198 1.03 -10.02 -5.49
N LYS A 199 0.45 -10.65 -6.52
CA LYS A 199 1.22 -11.18 -7.67
C LYS A 199 2.03 -10.09 -8.35
N PHE A 200 1.45 -8.91 -8.55
CA PHE A 200 2.14 -7.79 -9.17
C PHE A 200 3.37 -7.34 -8.35
N ASN A 201 3.26 -7.31 -7.03
CA ASN A 201 4.32 -6.84 -6.14
C ASN A 201 5.36 -7.92 -5.77
N ALA A 202 5.05 -9.20 -6.02
CA ALA A 202 5.97 -10.32 -5.81
C ALA A 202 7.24 -10.24 -6.67
N GLU A 203 7.21 -9.47 -7.76
CA GLU A 203 8.31 -9.30 -8.72
C GLU A 203 8.80 -7.84 -8.80
N ARG A 204 8.39 -6.98 -7.86
CA ARG A 204 8.59 -5.51 -7.91
C ARG A 204 9.00 -4.90 -6.57
N GLY A 205 9.84 -5.58 -5.83
CA GLY A 205 10.38 -5.12 -4.55
C GLY A 205 9.39 -5.19 -3.39
N GLY A 206 8.18 -5.74 -3.59
CA GLY A 206 7.15 -5.82 -2.56
C GLY A 206 6.23 -4.59 -2.50
N PHE A 207 5.57 -4.39 -1.36
CA PHE A 207 4.69 -3.23 -1.12
C PHE A 207 4.85 -2.68 0.29
N ARG A 208 4.50 -1.40 0.48
CA ARG A 208 4.52 -0.70 1.77
C ARG A 208 3.11 -0.45 2.31
N VAL A 209 2.96 -0.46 3.63
CA VAL A 209 1.66 -0.31 4.34
C VAL A 209 1.61 0.99 5.15
N TYR A 210 0.64 1.86 4.87
CA TYR A 210 0.42 3.18 5.50
C TYR A 210 -1.04 3.45 5.90
#